data_AF-A0A117SF27-F1
#
_entry.id   AF-A0A117SF27-F1
#
_cell.length_a   1.000
_cell.length_b   1.000
_cell.length_c   1.000
_cell.angle_alpha   90.00
_cell.angle_beta   90.00
_cell.angle_gamma   90.00
#
_symmetry.space_group_name_H-M   'P 1'
#
loop_
_entity.id
_entity.type
_entity.pdbx_description
1 polymer ?
#
loop_
_entity_poly.entity_id
_entity_poly.type
_entity_poly.pdbx_seq_one_letter_code
_entity_poly.pdbx_strand_id
1 'polypeptide(L)'
;MLGPEGARAVVGSLGAWAKTVNSSARRKVEVARLEACYFCRDECLAISMIAASQHQICPAMRACAFALVDSALLDDVLHQADTYAIMMRSHDRIVSANWIVNANEYCDPSPELPH
;
A
#
# COMPACT_ATOMS: atom_id res chain seq x y z
N MET A 1 -19.78 5.29 -12.56
CA MET A 1 -19.57 6.00 -11.27
C MET A 1 -19.80 5.01 -10.14
N LEU A 2 -19.03 5.09 -9.05
CA LEU A 2 -19.30 4.27 -7.85
C LEU A 2 -20.64 4.72 -7.28
N GLY A 3 -21.61 3.81 -7.17
CA GLY A 3 -22.84 4.08 -6.43
C GLY A 3 -22.53 4.28 -4.93
N PRO A 4 -23.43 4.90 -4.15
CA PRO A 4 -23.20 5.18 -2.72
C PRO A 4 -22.85 3.93 -1.90
N GLU A 5 -23.42 2.77 -2.24
CA GLU A 5 -23.09 1.49 -1.58
C GLU A 5 -21.68 0.99 -1.93
N GLY A 6 -21.32 1.02 -3.22
CA GLY A 6 -19.97 0.65 -3.68
C GLY A 6 -18.90 1.60 -3.13
N ALA A 7 -19.18 2.90 -3.07
CA ALA A 7 -18.29 3.88 -2.45
C ALA A 7 -18.09 3.59 -0.96
N ARG A 8 -19.15 3.25 -0.22
CA ARG A 8 -19.05 2.89 1.20
C ARG A 8 -18.24 1.62 1.42
N ALA A 9 -18.44 0.59 0.58
CA ALA A 9 -17.67 -0.65 0.64
C ALA A 9 -16.18 -0.40 0.37
N VAL A 10 -15.85 0.33 -0.71
CA VAL A 10 -14.48 0.67 -1.08
C VAL A 10 -13.82 1.51 0.01
N VAL A 11 -14.47 2.56 0.52
CA VAL A 11 -13.91 3.40 1.59
C VAL A 11 -13.77 2.62 2.90
N GLY A 12 -14.73 1.75 3.22
CA GLY A 12 -14.67 0.89 4.40
C GLY A 12 -13.50 -0.09 4.34
N SER A 13 -13.30 -0.74 3.20
CA SER A 13 -12.17 -1.65 2.98
C SER A 13 -10.83 -0.91 2.97
N LEU A 14 -10.78 0.30 2.39
CA LEU A 14 -9.59 1.16 2.44
C LEU A 14 -9.25 1.54 3.88
N GLY A 15 -10.25 1.91 4.68
CA GLY A 15 -10.07 2.26 6.09
C GLY A 15 -9.60 1.08 6.94
N ALA A 16 -10.13 -0.13 6.69
CA ALA A 16 -9.67 -1.35 7.35
C ALA A 16 -8.21 -1.65 7.00
N TRP A 17 -7.85 -1.58 5.72
CA TRP A 17 -6.49 -1.79 5.26
C TRP A 17 -5.51 -0.76 5.83
N ALA A 18 -5.84 0.53 5.75
CA ALA A 18 -5.01 1.60 6.30
C ALA A 18 -4.80 1.44 7.82
N LYS A 19 -5.83 1.01 8.55
CA LYS A 19 -5.72 0.69 9.98
C LYS A 19 -4.76 -0.48 10.22
N THR A 20 -4.86 -1.55 9.44
CA THR A 20 -3.96 -2.72 9.51
C THR A 20 -2.52 -2.35 9.19
N VAL A 21 -2.30 -1.51 8.17
CA VAL A 21 -0.98 -0.98 7.83
C VAL A 21 -0.43 -0.18 9.02
N ASN A 22 -1.21 0.75 9.57
CA ASN A 22 -0.76 1.59 10.69
C ASN A 22 -0.52 0.80 11.99
N SER A 23 -1.26 -0.28 12.26
CA SER A 23 -0.99 -1.14 13.42
C SER A 23 0.21 -2.07 13.22
N SER A 24 0.56 -2.36 11.98
CA SER A 24 1.63 -3.29 11.61
C SER A 24 2.93 -2.58 11.21
N ALA A 25 2.88 -1.26 11.05
CA ALA A 25 4.00 -0.46 10.61
C ALA A 25 5.12 -0.46 11.65
N ARG A 26 6.37 -0.67 11.19
CA ARG A 26 7.56 -0.56 12.05
C ARG A 26 7.83 0.86 12.53
N ARG A 27 7.32 1.84 11.78
CA ARG A 27 7.47 3.27 12.01
C ARG A 27 6.09 3.92 11.95
N LYS A 28 5.98 5.14 12.48
CA LYS A 28 4.75 5.91 12.32
C LYS A 28 4.51 6.15 10.83
N VAL A 29 3.37 5.68 10.31
CA VAL A 29 2.98 5.91 8.91
C VAL A 29 2.90 7.42 8.66
N GLU A 30 3.68 7.88 7.71
CA GLU A 30 3.68 9.27 7.26
C GLU A 30 2.57 9.47 6.23
N VAL A 31 1.83 10.56 6.36
CA VAL A 31 0.78 10.94 5.41
C VAL A 31 1.03 12.40 5.06
N ALA A 32 1.03 12.73 3.78
CA ALA A 32 1.18 14.10 3.36
C ALA A 32 -0.01 14.93 3.86
N ARG A 33 0.19 16.25 4.00
CA ARG A 33 -0.93 17.15 4.33
C ARG A 33 -1.95 17.10 3.19
N LEU A 34 -3.24 17.26 3.49
CA LEU A 34 -4.32 17.23 2.51
C LEU A 34 -4.11 18.21 1.33
N GLU A 35 -3.34 19.27 1.55
CA GLU A 35 -3.04 20.33 0.57
C GLU A 35 -1.75 20.06 -0.23
N ALA A 36 -1.04 18.97 0.05
CA ALA A 36 0.18 18.62 -0.67
C ALA A 36 -0.16 18.19 -2.10
N CYS A 37 0.60 18.69 -3.08
CA CYS A 37 0.50 18.26 -4.47
C CYS A 37 1.37 17.02 -4.77
N TYR A 38 1.80 16.30 -3.75
CA TYR A 38 2.68 15.13 -3.86
C TYR A 38 2.29 14.07 -2.83
N PHE A 39 2.63 12.82 -3.14
CA PHE A 39 2.54 11.70 -2.20
C PHE A 39 3.86 11.55 -1.43
N CYS A 40 3.79 11.32 -0.13
CA CYS A 40 4.96 10.97 0.67
C CYS A 40 5.46 9.55 0.34
N ARG A 41 6.58 9.14 0.94
CA ARG A 41 7.15 7.80 0.81
C ARG A 41 6.10 6.71 1.08
N ASP A 42 5.40 6.80 2.20
CA ASP A 42 4.49 5.73 2.61
C ASP A 42 3.22 5.67 1.74
N GLU A 43 2.73 6.83 1.27
CA GLU A 43 1.62 6.91 0.31
C GLU A 43 2.01 6.32 -1.05
N CYS A 44 3.22 6.60 -1.54
CA CYS A 44 3.75 5.99 -2.77
C CYS A 44 3.83 4.46 -2.65
N LEU A 45 4.34 3.96 -1.52
CA LEU A 45 4.42 2.51 -1.26
C LEU A 45 3.03 1.87 -1.14
N ALA A 46 2.09 2.55 -0.49
CA ALA A 46 0.71 2.10 -0.34
C ALA A 46 0.01 1.98 -1.71
N ILE A 47 0.07 3.03 -2.55
CA ILE A 47 -0.52 3.02 -3.90
C ILE A 47 0.14 1.95 -4.77
N SER A 48 1.47 1.86 -4.71
CA SER A 48 2.25 0.83 -5.43
C SER A 48 1.84 -0.58 -5.02
N MET A 49 1.59 -0.83 -3.74
CA MET A 49 1.12 -2.14 -3.26
C MET A 49 -0.23 -2.52 -3.86
N ILE A 50 -1.19 -1.59 -3.92
CA ILE A 50 -2.50 -1.83 -4.52
C ILE A 50 -2.37 -2.04 -6.04
N ALA A 51 -1.59 -1.21 -6.71
CA ALA A 51 -1.31 -1.39 -8.14
C ALA A 51 -0.67 -2.76 -8.42
N ALA A 52 0.37 -3.12 -7.66
CA ALA A 52 1.04 -4.40 -7.78
C ALA A 52 0.08 -5.59 -7.54
N SER A 53 -0.82 -5.48 -6.56
CA SER A 53 -1.84 -6.49 -6.30
C SER A 53 -2.82 -6.64 -7.49
N GLN A 54 -3.32 -5.52 -8.03
CA GLN A 54 -4.22 -5.52 -9.17
C GLN A 54 -3.60 -6.10 -10.45
N HIS A 55 -2.30 -5.86 -10.66
CA HIS A 55 -1.52 -6.36 -11.79
C HIS A 55 -0.85 -7.72 -11.54
N GLN A 56 -1.09 -8.35 -10.38
CA GLN A 56 -0.50 -9.64 -10.00
C GLN A 56 1.04 -9.64 -9.96
N ILE A 57 1.64 -8.51 -9.61
CA ILE A 57 3.08 -8.32 -9.46
C ILE A 57 3.47 -8.56 -7.99
N CYS A 58 3.45 -9.83 -7.58
CA CYS A 58 3.77 -10.26 -6.21
C CYS A 58 5.11 -9.75 -5.65
N PRO A 59 6.23 -9.70 -6.41
CA PRO A 59 7.50 -9.21 -5.87
C PRO A 59 7.46 -7.74 -5.44
N ALA A 60 6.85 -6.88 -6.27
CA ALA A 60 6.71 -5.45 -5.97
C ALA A 60 5.78 -5.23 -4.76
N MET A 61 4.70 -6.00 -4.68
CA MET A 61 3.74 -5.96 -3.58
C MET A 61 4.42 -6.28 -2.23
N ARG A 62 5.19 -7.38 -2.18
CA ARG A 62 5.94 -7.79 -0.97
C ARG A 62 7.01 -6.77 -0.59
N ALA A 63 7.73 -6.23 -1.57
CA ALA A 63 8.77 -5.24 -1.30
C ALA A 63 8.18 -3.94 -0.71
N CYS A 64 7.03 -3.48 -1.24
CA CYS A 64 6.33 -2.32 -0.68
C CYS A 64 5.83 -2.59 0.75
N ALA A 65 5.28 -3.78 0.99
CA ALA A 65 4.83 -4.18 2.33
C ALA A 65 6.01 -4.24 3.32
N PHE A 66 7.13 -4.82 2.91
CA PHE A 66 8.34 -4.91 3.74
C PHE A 66 8.91 -3.54 4.11
N ALA A 67 8.83 -2.55 3.21
CA ALA A 67 9.27 -1.19 3.50
C ALA A 67 8.35 -0.45 4.49
N LEU A 68 7.08 -0.86 4.61
CA LEU A 68 6.06 -0.25 5.46
C LEU A 68 5.89 -0.94 6.82
N VAL A 69 5.86 -2.28 6.84
CA VAL A 69 5.43 -3.08 7.99
C VAL A 69 6.48 -4.07 8.46
N ASP A 70 6.30 -4.57 9.68
CA ASP A 70 7.16 -5.63 10.19
C ASP A 70 6.93 -6.92 9.39
N SER A 71 8.01 -7.67 9.13
CA SER A 71 7.93 -8.94 8.41
C SER A 71 6.97 -9.94 9.06
N ALA A 72 6.76 -9.84 10.38
CA ALA A 72 5.82 -10.70 11.11
C ALA A 72 4.33 -10.45 10.79
N LEU A 73 3.99 -9.29 10.22
CA LEU A 73 2.61 -8.87 9.92
C LEU A 73 2.39 -8.64 8.41
N LEU A 74 3.37 -9.05 7.60
CA LEU A 74 3.38 -8.83 6.17
C LEU A 74 2.23 -9.57 5.48
N ASP A 75 1.97 -10.81 5.85
CA ASP A 75 0.90 -11.63 5.25
C ASP A 75 -0.50 -11.03 5.47
N ASP A 76 -0.77 -10.48 6.66
CA ASP A 76 -2.06 -9.86 6.98
C ASP A 76 -2.29 -8.59 6.14
N VAL A 77 -1.25 -7.77 5.99
CA VAL A 77 -1.28 -6.54 5.18
C VAL A 77 -1.48 -6.87 3.71
N LEU A 78 -0.78 -7.90 3.21
CA LEU A 78 -0.93 -8.37 1.84
C LEU A 78 -2.32 -8.94 1.58
N HIS A 79 -2.87 -9.73 2.49
CA HIS A 79 -4.23 -10.28 2.35
C HIS A 79 -5.30 -9.18 2.29
N GLN A 80 -5.17 -8.16 3.14
CA GLN A 80 -6.08 -7.01 3.12
C GLN A 80 -5.91 -6.14 1.86
N ALA A 81 -4.66 -5.94 1.41
CA ALA A 81 -4.37 -5.23 0.16
C ALA A 81 -4.96 -5.94 -1.05
N ASP A 82 -4.87 -7.27 -1.10
CA ASP A 82 -5.45 -8.10 -2.16
C ASP A 82 -6.98 -8.02 -2.17
N THR A 83 -7.60 -8.17 -1.00
CA THR A 83 -9.05 -8.01 -0.83
C THR A 83 -9.52 -6.64 -1.34
N TYR A 84 -8.79 -5.57 -1.00
CA TYR A 84 -9.09 -4.23 -1.46
C TYR A 84 -8.87 -4.05 -2.97
N ALA A 85 -7.77 -4.58 -3.51
CA ALA A 85 -7.44 -4.54 -4.93
C ALA A 85 -8.49 -5.26 -5.79
N ILE A 86 -8.97 -6.43 -5.35
CA ILE A 86 -10.07 -7.18 -5.98
C ILE A 86 -11.35 -6.36 -5.95
N MET A 87 -11.68 -5.75 -4.81
CA MET A 87 -12.88 -4.90 -4.67
C MET A 87 -12.81 -3.67 -5.59
N MET A 88 -11.66 -3.02 -5.71
CA MET A 88 -11.48 -1.92 -6.66
C MET A 88 -11.62 -2.39 -8.10
N ARG A 89 -11.06 -3.57 -8.43
CA ARG A 89 -11.14 -4.16 -9.76
C ARG A 89 -12.58 -4.54 -10.15
N SER A 90 -13.39 -5.04 -9.21
CA SER A 90 -14.81 -5.35 -9.46
C SER A 90 -15.68 -4.12 -9.72
N HIS A 91 -15.17 -2.92 -9.39
CA HIS A 91 -15.79 -1.63 -9.69
C HIS A 91 -15.12 -0.87 -10.85
N ASP A 92 -14.35 -1.56 -11.71
CA ASP A 92 -13.61 -0.97 -12.83
C ASP A 92 -12.63 0.15 -12.40
N ARG A 93 -12.15 0.10 -11.15
CA ARG A 93 -11.14 1.04 -10.61
C ARG A 93 -9.78 0.36 -10.58
N ILE A 94 -9.10 0.36 -11.72
CA ILE A 94 -7.75 -0.19 -11.83
C ILE A 94 -6.73 0.95 -11.76
N VAL A 95 -5.79 0.86 -10.82
CA VAL A 95 -4.63 1.73 -10.72
C VAL A 95 -3.65 1.35 -11.83
N SER A 96 -3.11 2.34 -12.55
CA SER A 96 -2.14 2.07 -13.60
C SER A 96 -0.86 1.45 -13.03
N ALA A 97 -0.29 0.47 -13.75
CA ALA A 97 0.97 -0.17 -13.39
C ALA A 97 2.14 0.83 -13.31
N ASN A 98 2.01 2.00 -13.95
CA ASN A 98 3.00 3.08 -13.88
C ASN A 98 3.16 3.69 -12.47
N TRP A 99 2.24 3.40 -11.56
CA TRP A 99 2.33 3.81 -10.15
C TRP A 99 3.08 2.79 -9.27
N ILE A 100 3.55 1.69 -9.85
CA ILE A 100 4.37 0.71 -9.13
C ILE A 100 5.76 1.30 -8.98
N VAL A 101 6.13 1.64 -7.75
CA VAL A 101 7.44 2.20 -7.42
C VAL A 101 8.44 1.11 -7.05
N ASN A 102 9.73 1.40 -7.21
CA ASN A 102 10.78 0.53 -6.71
C ASN A 102 10.91 0.66 -5.19
N ALA A 103 10.28 -0.24 -4.44
CA ALA A 103 10.30 -0.21 -2.97
C ALA A 103 11.71 -0.24 -2.36
N ASN A 104 12.72 -0.77 -3.08
CA ASN A 104 14.10 -0.78 -2.61
C ASN A 104 14.69 0.63 -2.48
N GLU A 105 14.22 1.62 -3.25
CA GLU A 105 14.66 3.02 -3.11
C GLU A 105 14.15 3.66 -1.83
N TYR A 106 13.11 3.07 -1.24
CA TYR A 106 12.51 3.55 0.00
C TYR A 106 12.96 2.72 1.21
N CYS A 107 13.49 1.51 1.07
CA CYS A 107 14.12 0.85 2.20
C CYS A 107 15.39 1.61 2.57
N ASP A 108 15.44 2.12 3.81
CA ASP A 108 16.67 2.72 4.33
C ASP A 108 17.80 1.68 4.21
N PRO A 109 18.97 2.04 3.64
CA PRO A 109 20.12 1.16 3.67
C PRO A 109 20.43 0.90 5.15
N SER A 110 20.42 -0.38 5.55
CA SER A 110 20.96 -0.78 6.85
C SER A 110 22.28 -0.04 7.07
N PRO A 111 22.51 0.58 8.24
CA PRO A 111 23.80 1.22 8.50
C PRO A 111 24.88 0.15 8.32
N GLU A 112 25.72 0.33 7.31
CA GLU A 112 26.91 -0.50 7.11
C GLU A 112 27.71 -0.44 8.42
N LEU A 113 27.76 -1.57 9.11
CA LEU A 113 28.62 -1.75 10.27
C LEU A 113 30.08 -1.60 9.80
N PRO A 114 30.88 -0.68 10.38
CA PRO A 114 32.29 -0.61 10.05
C PRO A 114 33.00 -1.88 10.52
N HIS A 115 33.74 -2.51 9.61
CA HIS A 115 34.63 -3.65 9.84
C HIS A 115 35.84 -3.27 10.70
#